data_AF-A0A8C1VIB7-F1
#
_entry.id   AF-A0A8C1VIB7-F1
#
_cell.length_a   1.000
_cell.length_b   1.000
_cell.length_c   1.000
_cell.angle_alpha   90.00
_cell.angle_beta   90.00
_cell.angle_gamma   90.00
#
_symmetry.space_group_name_H-M   'P 1'
#
loop_
_entity.id
_entity.type
_entity.pdbx_description
1 polymer ?
#
loop_
_entity_poly.entity_id
_entity_poly.type
_entity_poly.pdbx_seq_one_letter_code
_entity_poly.pdbx_strand_id
1 'polypeptide(L)'
;TQFIYLCTGLTQLGLFSELSRRLSCLTFVFGFKFRFSVNTVLQISKNDISLDLYTCTDIIPESKEVLKLVDEQLEASRADGFPVIVIEGLDATGKTTLTEALRESLNATLLKSPPQCLAPFRQRFDSEPPLIRRAFYALGNYITAAHIGKESLRAPVIVDRYWHSTAAYAIATAVGGRVENLPKPGSEFYLWPEDLLQPNLCCSSLSVQKKD
;
A
#
# COMPACT_ATOMS: atom_id res chain seq x y z
N THR A 1 -9.71 -4.26 -26.58
CA THR A 1 -9.68 -4.05 -28.05
C THR A 1 -9.77 -2.59 -28.47
N GLN A 2 -10.33 -1.67 -27.66
CA GLN A 2 -10.34 -0.22 -27.96
C GLN A 2 -9.01 0.53 -27.69
N PHE A 3 -8.06 -0.06 -26.95
CA PHE A 3 -6.76 0.57 -26.68
C PHE A 3 -5.78 0.49 -27.88
N ILE A 4 -6.01 -0.42 -28.84
CA ILE A 4 -5.12 -0.62 -29.99
C ILE A 4 -5.39 0.44 -31.08
N TYR A 5 -6.61 0.95 -31.20
CA TYR A 5 -6.97 1.95 -32.21
C TYR A 5 -6.47 3.37 -31.92
N LEU A 6 -6.12 3.68 -30.67
CA LEU A 6 -5.58 5.01 -30.33
C LEU A 6 -4.12 5.19 -30.83
N CYS A 7 -3.38 4.09 -31.01
CA CYS A 7 -1.98 4.14 -31.43
C CYS A 7 -1.80 4.31 -32.95
N THR A 8 -2.79 3.91 -33.77
CA THR A 8 -2.70 4.05 -35.24
C THR A 8 -3.13 5.42 -35.77
N GLY A 9 -3.84 6.24 -34.97
CA GLY A 9 -4.28 7.57 -35.40
C GLY A 9 -3.28 8.70 -35.13
N LEU A 10 -2.34 8.51 -34.20
CA LEU A 10 -1.40 9.57 -33.77
C LEU A 10 -0.15 9.69 -34.65
N THR A 11 0.07 8.75 -35.57
CA THR A 11 1.21 8.77 -36.51
C THR A 11 1.08 9.87 -37.58
N GLN A 12 -0.10 10.49 -37.76
CA GLN A 12 -0.30 11.55 -38.76
C GLN A 12 -0.18 13.00 -38.24
N LEU A 13 -0.02 13.24 -36.93
CA LEU A 13 -0.12 14.60 -36.36
C LEU A 13 1.15 15.16 -35.69
N GLY A 14 2.31 14.50 -35.82
CA GLY A 14 3.61 15.11 -35.46
C GLY A 14 3.82 15.47 -33.97
N LEU A 15 2.93 15.07 -33.05
CA LEU A 15 3.01 15.31 -31.60
C LEU A 15 3.96 14.32 -30.87
N PHE A 16 4.98 13.82 -31.56
CA PHE A 16 5.76 12.65 -31.13
C PHE A 16 6.73 12.92 -29.96
N SER A 17 7.18 14.15 -29.70
CA SER A 17 8.27 14.40 -28.74
C SER A 17 7.87 14.25 -27.27
N GLU A 18 6.67 14.68 -26.89
CA GLU A 18 6.20 14.67 -25.49
C GLU A 18 5.63 13.29 -25.10
N LEU A 19 4.87 12.67 -26.00
CA LEU A 19 4.25 11.36 -25.78
C LEU A 19 5.28 10.22 -25.90
N SER A 20 6.26 10.34 -26.80
CA SER A 20 7.37 9.38 -26.92
C SER A 20 8.24 9.37 -25.67
N ARG A 21 8.45 10.49 -24.97
CA ARG A 21 9.18 10.48 -23.68
C ARG A 21 8.42 9.77 -22.56
N ARG A 22 7.09 9.86 -22.54
CA ARG A 22 6.25 9.14 -21.56
C ARG A 22 6.08 7.65 -21.90
N LEU A 23 6.05 7.30 -23.18
CA LEU A 23 5.95 5.91 -23.67
C LEU A 23 7.31 5.20 -23.78
N SER A 24 8.42 5.93 -23.97
CA SER A 24 9.77 5.36 -23.96
C SER A 24 10.17 4.92 -22.56
N CYS A 25 9.61 5.54 -21.51
CA CYS A 25 9.74 5.00 -20.17
C CYS A 25 8.97 3.69 -20.00
N LEU A 26 7.76 3.56 -20.56
CA LEU A 26 7.11 2.24 -20.66
C LEU A 26 8.01 1.26 -21.42
N THR A 27 8.52 1.63 -22.60
CA THR A 27 9.22 0.70 -23.51
C THR A 27 10.63 0.33 -23.05
N PHE A 28 11.37 1.23 -22.40
CA PHE A 28 12.68 0.94 -21.80
C PHE A 28 12.56 0.15 -20.48
N VAL A 29 11.42 0.30 -19.78
CA VAL A 29 11.02 -0.62 -18.70
C VAL A 29 10.60 -2.01 -19.24
N PHE A 30 10.13 -2.11 -20.50
CA PHE A 30 9.71 -3.37 -21.13
C PHE A 30 10.84 -4.21 -21.78
N GLY A 31 12.10 -3.77 -21.75
CA GLY A 31 13.25 -4.49 -22.34
C GLY A 31 13.86 -5.59 -21.46
N PHE A 32 13.59 -5.56 -20.15
CA PHE A 32 13.77 -6.72 -19.29
C PHE A 32 12.44 -7.46 -19.22
N LYS A 33 12.49 -8.79 -19.29
CA LYS A 33 11.37 -9.72 -19.20
C LYS A 33 10.77 -9.66 -17.79
N PHE A 34 10.18 -8.52 -17.44
CA PHE A 34 9.60 -8.26 -16.14
C PHE A 34 8.25 -8.96 -16.11
N ARG A 35 8.25 -10.14 -15.50
CA ARG A 35 7.04 -10.88 -15.18
C ARG A 35 6.36 -10.23 -13.97
N PHE A 36 5.90 -8.99 -14.11
CA PHE A 36 5.08 -8.30 -13.11
C PHE A 36 3.64 -8.81 -13.19
N SER A 37 3.45 -10.03 -12.69
CA SER A 37 2.14 -10.52 -12.27
C SER A 37 1.74 -9.81 -10.98
N VAL A 38 0.49 -9.95 -10.56
CA VAL A 38 -0.11 -9.55 -9.26
C VAL A 38 0.80 -9.81 -8.04
N ASN A 39 1.78 -10.72 -8.19
CA ASN A 39 2.74 -11.22 -7.22
C ASN A 39 3.67 -10.13 -6.63
N THR A 40 3.92 -9.02 -7.32
CA THR A 40 5.11 -8.20 -7.04
C THR A 40 4.97 -7.15 -5.92
N VAL A 41 3.83 -7.00 -5.24
CA VAL A 41 3.77 -6.11 -4.04
C VAL A 41 3.25 -6.82 -2.79
N LEU A 42 2.61 -7.98 -2.95
CA LEU A 42 1.98 -8.69 -1.83
C LEU A 42 2.87 -9.71 -1.13
N GLN A 43 3.98 -10.08 -1.77
CA GLN A 43 4.90 -11.13 -1.32
C GLN A 43 6.33 -10.61 -1.15
N ILE A 44 6.49 -9.30 -1.19
CA ILE A 44 7.77 -8.69 -1.45
C ILE A 44 8.29 -8.05 -0.18
N SER A 45 9.55 -8.36 0.12
CA SER A 45 10.25 -7.78 1.26
C SER A 45 10.31 -6.26 1.11
N LYS A 46 10.51 -5.57 2.22
CA LYS A 46 10.76 -4.12 2.20
C LYS A 46 11.77 -3.71 1.13
N ASN A 47 12.81 -4.52 0.92
CA ASN A 47 13.89 -4.21 -0.02
C ASN A 47 13.41 -4.16 -1.47
N ASP A 48 12.56 -5.10 -1.91
CA ASP A 48 12.11 -5.07 -3.30
C ASP A 48 11.00 -4.03 -3.54
N ILE A 49 10.20 -3.70 -2.51
CA ILE A 49 9.28 -2.55 -2.58
C ILE A 49 10.06 -1.23 -2.69
N SER A 50 11.13 -1.08 -1.90
CA SER A 50 12.03 0.07 -1.99
C SER A 50 12.70 0.15 -3.36
N LEU A 51 13.08 -0.98 -3.94
CA LEU A 51 13.66 -1.04 -5.29
C LEU A 51 12.67 -0.54 -6.35
N ASP A 52 11.41 -1.00 -6.30
CA ASP A 52 10.35 -0.54 -7.22
C ASP A 52 10.23 1.00 -7.21
N LEU A 53 10.19 1.61 -6.02
CA LEU A 53 10.13 3.07 -5.90
C LEU A 53 11.45 3.75 -6.34
N TYR A 54 12.60 3.14 -6.03
CA TYR A 54 13.92 3.65 -6.38
C TYR A 54 14.09 3.78 -7.90
N THR A 55 13.63 2.80 -8.67
CA THR A 55 13.71 2.82 -10.15
C THR A 55 12.94 3.98 -10.78
N CYS A 56 12.00 4.58 -10.04
CA CYS A 56 11.16 5.68 -10.53
C CYS A 56 11.64 7.06 -10.07
N THR A 57 12.74 7.15 -9.32
CA THR A 57 13.17 8.39 -8.66
C THR A 57 13.55 9.54 -9.61
N ASP A 58 13.90 9.24 -10.87
CA ASP A 58 14.17 10.26 -11.89
C ASP A 58 12.90 10.89 -12.47
N ILE A 59 11.75 10.22 -12.30
CA ILE A 59 10.46 10.60 -12.89
C ILE A 59 9.47 11.05 -11.81
N ILE A 60 9.61 10.50 -10.60
CA ILE A 60 8.83 10.81 -9.41
C ILE A 60 9.84 11.21 -8.31
N PRO A 61 10.31 12.46 -8.30
CA PRO A 61 11.31 12.93 -7.33
C PRO A 61 10.90 12.71 -5.87
N GLU A 62 9.60 12.78 -5.57
CA GLU A 62 9.03 12.53 -4.24
C GLU A 62 9.34 11.11 -3.73
N SER A 63 9.63 10.16 -4.63
CA SER A 63 10.06 8.81 -4.25
C SER A 63 11.36 8.83 -3.45
N LYS A 64 12.27 9.77 -3.72
CA LYS A 64 13.53 9.92 -2.96
C LYS A 64 13.24 10.32 -1.52
N GLU A 65 12.28 11.22 -1.30
CA GLU A 65 11.88 11.67 0.04
C GLU A 65 11.17 10.55 0.81
N VAL A 66 10.28 9.80 0.16
CA VAL A 66 9.62 8.65 0.77
C VAL A 66 10.62 7.58 1.17
N LEU A 67 11.56 7.21 0.30
CA LEU A 67 12.60 6.23 0.61
C LEU A 67 13.48 6.69 1.78
N LYS A 68 13.84 7.97 1.83
CA LYS A 68 14.58 8.55 2.95
C LYS A 68 13.81 8.42 4.27
N LEU A 69 12.50 8.68 4.27
CA LEU A 69 11.66 8.52 5.46
C LEU A 69 11.60 7.06 5.93
N VAL A 70 11.59 6.10 5.00
CA VAL A 70 11.65 4.67 5.33
C VAL A 70 12.98 4.38 6.04
N ASP A 71 14.11 4.79 5.44
CA ASP A 71 15.44 4.57 6.00
C ASP A 71 15.63 5.19 7.40
N GLU A 72 15.14 6.42 7.60
CA GLU A 72 15.24 7.14 8.89
C GLU A 72 14.40 6.51 10.01
N GLN A 73 13.36 5.74 9.69
CA GLN A 73 12.43 5.19 10.68
C GLN A 73 12.70 3.72 11.01
N LEU A 74 13.63 3.06 10.30
CA LEU A 74 13.82 1.62 10.35
C LEU A 74 14.55 1.12 11.61
N GLU A 75 13.77 0.92 12.67
CA GLU A 75 14.09 0.00 13.77
C GLU A 75 12.80 -0.75 14.15
N ALA A 76 12.37 -1.66 13.29
CA ALA A 76 11.20 -2.50 13.55
C ALA A 76 11.65 -3.75 14.30
N SER A 77 11.57 -3.71 15.63
CA SER A 77 11.67 -4.93 16.43
C SER A 77 10.64 -4.89 17.54
N ARG A 78 10.12 -6.07 17.87
CA ARG A 78 9.18 -6.27 18.97
C ARG A 78 9.75 -7.38 19.84
N ALA A 79 10.33 -7.00 20.98
CA ALA A 79 11.00 -7.94 21.88
C ALA A 79 10.04 -8.46 22.96
N ASP A 80 9.16 -7.60 23.48
CA ASP A 80 7.99 -7.89 24.32
C ASP A 80 7.31 -6.54 24.58
N GLY A 81 5.98 -6.45 24.42
CA GLY A 81 5.28 -5.17 24.54
C GLY A 81 3.77 -5.33 24.64
N PHE A 82 3.08 -4.22 24.90
CA PHE A 82 1.62 -4.17 24.95
C PHE A 82 0.97 -4.64 23.64
N PRO A 83 -0.28 -5.13 23.68
CA PRO A 83 -0.95 -5.68 22.51
C PRO A 83 -1.15 -4.64 21.40
N VAL A 84 -1.02 -5.11 20.16
CA VAL A 84 -1.25 -4.35 18.93
C VAL A 84 -2.51 -4.88 18.27
N ILE A 85 -3.49 -4.00 18.07
CA ILE A 85 -4.80 -4.30 17.50
C ILE A 85 -4.96 -3.48 16.22
N VAL A 86 -5.23 -4.14 15.11
CA VAL A 86 -5.54 -3.46 13.84
C VAL A 86 -7.06 -3.47 13.65
N ILE A 87 -7.61 -2.31 13.32
CA ILE A 87 -9.01 -2.16 12.91
C ILE A 87 -9.04 -1.90 11.41
N GLU A 88 -9.62 -2.86 10.67
CA GLU A 88 -9.80 -2.82 9.22
C GLU A 88 -11.26 -2.50 8.85
N GLY A 89 -11.49 -2.13 7.59
CA GLY A 89 -12.81 -2.07 6.96
C GLY A 89 -12.93 -0.93 5.95
N LEU A 90 -14.11 -0.73 5.37
CA LEU A 90 -14.31 0.33 4.36
C LEU A 90 -14.42 1.72 4.99
N ASP A 91 -14.23 2.76 4.18
CA ASP A 91 -14.49 4.13 4.64
C ASP A 91 -15.98 4.31 4.98
N ALA A 92 -16.28 5.27 5.85
CA ALA A 92 -17.64 5.58 6.30
C ALA A 92 -18.42 4.43 7.00
N THR A 93 -17.72 3.43 7.58
CA THR A 93 -18.36 2.34 8.36
C THR A 93 -18.42 2.59 9.88
N GLY A 94 -18.23 3.83 10.32
CA GLY A 94 -18.15 4.16 11.76
C GLY A 94 -16.84 3.75 12.45
N LYS A 95 -15.81 3.41 11.67
CA LYS A 95 -14.50 2.96 12.16
C LYS A 95 -13.84 3.95 13.11
N THR A 96 -13.86 5.24 12.77
CA THR A 96 -13.29 6.30 13.59
C THR A 96 -13.92 6.37 14.97
N THR A 97 -15.25 6.23 15.05
CA THR A 97 -15.96 6.18 16.34
C THR A 97 -15.54 4.98 17.17
N LEU A 98 -15.42 3.80 16.55
CA LEU A 98 -14.95 2.59 17.23
C LEU A 98 -13.50 2.71 17.71
N THR A 99 -12.59 3.21 16.86
CA THR A 99 -11.17 3.34 17.20
C THR A 99 -10.96 4.34 18.34
N GLU A 100 -11.70 5.45 18.36
CA GLU A 100 -11.63 6.43 19.46
C GLU A 100 -12.17 5.85 20.78
N ALA A 101 -13.33 5.18 20.74
CA ALA A 101 -13.88 4.54 21.93
C ALA A 101 -12.94 3.45 22.50
N LEU A 102 -12.32 2.65 21.63
CA LEU A 102 -11.32 1.66 22.03
C LEU A 102 -10.05 2.31 22.58
N ARG A 103 -9.60 3.42 21.96
CA ARG A 103 -8.44 4.19 22.42
C ARG A 103 -8.63 4.67 23.85
N GLU A 104 -9.79 5.25 24.14
CA GLU A 104 -10.15 5.74 25.47
C GLU A 104 -10.27 4.59 26.48
N SER A 105 -10.98 3.52 26.12
CA SER A 105 -11.22 2.39 27.02
C SER A 105 -9.94 1.63 27.39
N LEU A 106 -8.96 1.57 26.50
CA LEU A 106 -7.72 0.83 26.70
C LEU A 106 -6.53 1.73 27.09
N ASN A 107 -6.75 3.05 27.15
CA ASN A 107 -5.68 4.05 27.24
C ASN A 107 -4.57 3.78 26.19
N ALA A 108 -5.00 3.45 24.97
CA ALA A 108 -4.12 3.02 23.88
C ALA A 108 -3.57 4.19 23.08
N THR A 109 -2.46 3.96 22.37
CA THR A 109 -2.00 4.85 21.29
C THR A 109 -2.72 4.49 20.00
N LEU A 110 -3.36 5.47 19.35
CA LEU A 110 -3.98 5.28 18.03
C LEU A 110 -3.03 5.74 16.92
N LEU A 111 -2.64 4.81 16.06
CA LEU A 111 -1.84 5.03 14.85
C LEU A 111 -2.70 4.88 13.60
N LYS A 112 -2.30 5.54 12.51
CA LYS A 112 -2.95 5.46 11.20
C LYS A 112 -1.98 4.88 10.18
N SER A 113 -2.49 4.11 9.21
CA SER A 113 -1.73 3.74 8.01
C SER A 113 -2.39 4.30 6.73
N PRO A 114 -1.64 4.98 5.85
CA PRO A 114 -0.24 5.36 6.03
C PRO A 114 -0.06 6.50 7.05
N PRO A 115 1.14 6.62 7.66
CA PRO A 115 1.41 7.54 8.75
C PRO A 115 1.39 9.01 8.29
N GLN A 116 1.25 9.94 9.24
CA GLN A 116 1.08 11.37 8.95
C GLN A 116 2.28 11.97 8.20
N CYS A 117 3.50 11.46 8.40
CA CYS A 117 4.68 11.89 7.66
C CYS A 117 4.55 11.65 6.14
N LEU A 118 3.69 10.72 5.71
CA LEU A 118 3.42 10.47 4.31
C LEU A 118 2.26 11.29 3.74
N ALA A 119 1.53 12.05 4.57
CA ALA A 119 0.38 12.83 4.11
C ALA A 119 0.69 13.80 2.95
N PRO A 120 1.84 14.53 2.92
CA PRO A 120 2.18 15.43 1.82
C PRO A 120 2.30 14.74 0.47
N PHE A 121 2.66 13.44 0.45
CA PHE A 121 2.92 12.69 -0.78
C PHE A 121 1.68 11.97 -1.31
N ARG A 122 0.65 11.78 -0.49
CA ARG A 122 -0.54 10.96 -0.84
C ARG A 122 -1.16 11.37 -2.17
N GLN A 123 -1.46 12.66 -2.35
CA GLN A 123 -2.08 13.16 -3.58
C GLN A 123 -1.25 12.84 -4.83
N ARG A 124 0.08 12.93 -4.72
CA ARG A 124 1.00 12.61 -5.82
C ARG A 124 0.94 11.12 -6.17
N PHE A 125 1.11 10.24 -5.18
CA PHE A 125 1.15 8.79 -5.40
C PHE A 125 -0.23 8.18 -5.73
N ASP A 126 -1.32 8.80 -5.27
CA ASP A 126 -2.68 8.40 -5.63
C ASP A 126 -3.00 8.64 -7.11
N SER A 127 -2.26 9.52 -7.79
CA SER A 127 -2.38 9.74 -9.24
C SER A 127 -1.55 8.76 -10.07
N GLU A 128 -0.66 7.98 -9.45
CA GLU A 128 0.25 7.08 -10.14
C GLU A 128 -0.39 5.73 -10.54
N PRO A 129 0.20 5.00 -11.50
CA PRO A 129 -0.24 3.65 -11.86
C PRO A 129 -0.32 2.72 -10.64
N PRO A 130 -1.19 1.68 -10.68
CA PRO A 130 -1.43 0.81 -9.53
C PRO A 130 -0.17 0.21 -8.89
N LEU A 131 0.87 -0.08 -9.69
CA LEU A 131 2.14 -0.61 -9.16
C LEU A 131 2.82 0.36 -8.18
N ILE A 132 3.07 1.59 -8.63
CA ILE A 132 3.74 2.63 -7.84
C ILE A 132 2.91 3.03 -6.63
N ARG A 133 1.59 3.16 -6.83
CA ARG A 133 0.66 3.45 -5.73
C ARG A 133 0.73 2.38 -4.65
N ARG A 134 0.70 1.10 -5.02
CA ARG A 134 0.81 0.00 -4.06
C ARG A 134 2.15 0.01 -3.33
N ALA A 135 3.25 0.26 -4.02
CA ALA A 135 4.57 0.36 -3.40
C ALA A 135 4.61 1.47 -2.34
N PHE A 136 4.05 2.64 -2.63
CA PHE A 136 3.92 3.74 -1.66
C PHE A 136 3.13 3.33 -0.39
N TYR A 137 1.96 2.73 -0.55
CA TYR A 137 1.15 2.29 0.61
C TYR A 137 1.80 1.12 1.36
N ALA A 138 2.51 0.24 0.68
CA ALA A 138 3.26 -0.85 1.32
C ALA A 138 4.43 -0.32 2.15
N LEU A 139 5.21 0.66 1.65
CA LEU A 139 6.24 1.34 2.45
C LEU A 139 5.64 2.10 3.64
N GLY A 140 4.45 2.68 3.47
CA GLY A 140 3.70 3.25 4.57
C GLY A 140 3.47 2.27 5.72
N ASN A 141 3.16 1.01 5.42
CA ASN A 141 3.02 -0.04 6.43
C ASN A 141 4.35 -0.30 7.16
N TYR A 142 5.51 -0.29 6.49
CA TYR A 142 6.79 -0.47 7.17
C TYR A 142 7.15 0.71 8.10
N ILE A 143 6.82 1.94 7.71
CA ILE A 143 6.99 3.10 8.62
C ILE A 143 6.04 2.96 9.82
N THR A 144 4.78 2.60 9.58
CA THR A 144 3.82 2.33 10.66
C THR A 144 4.31 1.19 11.56
N ALA A 145 4.94 0.15 11.03
CA ALA A 145 5.53 -0.96 11.80
C ALA A 145 6.59 -0.46 12.80
N ALA A 146 7.45 0.46 12.38
CA ALA A 146 8.43 1.07 13.27
C ALA A 146 7.79 1.92 14.38
N HIS A 147 6.71 2.65 14.06
CA HIS A 147 5.93 3.39 15.07
C HIS A 147 5.26 2.44 16.06
N ILE A 148 4.67 1.34 15.58
CA ILE A 148 4.10 0.28 16.43
C ILE A 148 5.18 -0.27 17.37
N GLY A 149 6.36 -0.60 16.86
CA GLY A 149 7.47 -1.11 17.67
C GLY A 149 7.80 -0.18 18.84
N LYS A 150 7.89 1.13 18.59
CA LYS A 150 8.19 2.14 19.62
C LYS A 150 7.05 2.34 20.62
N GLU A 151 5.82 2.52 20.13
CA GLU A 151 4.66 2.84 20.96
C GLU A 151 4.19 1.65 21.80
N SER A 152 4.31 0.44 21.26
CA SER A 152 3.90 -0.79 21.97
C SER A 152 4.75 -1.12 23.18
N LEU A 153 5.90 -0.46 23.38
CA LEU A 153 6.68 -0.57 24.62
C LEU A 153 6.00 0.17 25.79
N ARG A 154 5.08 1.10 25.51
CA ARG A 154 4.54 2.05 26.49
C ARG A 154 3.05 1.85 26.77
N ALA A 155 2.27 1.49 25.75
CA ALA A 155 0.82 1.31 25.86
C ALA A 155 0.29 0.36 24.77
N PRO A 156 -0.93 -0.19 24.92
CA PRO A 156 -1.61 -0.87 23.80
C PRO A 156 -1.65 0.02 22.57
N VAL A 157 -1.53 -0.57 21.39
CA VAL A 157 -1.55 0.17 20.13
C VAL A 157 -2.76 -0.25 19.32
N ILE A 158 -3.54 0.71 18.89
CA ILE A 158 -4.62 0.54 17.91
C ILE A 158 -4.12 1.12 16.59
N VAL A 159 -4.29 0.39 15.49
CA VAL A 159 -3.90 0.83 14.15
C VAL A 159 -5.13 0.88 13.26
N ASP A 160 -5.46 2.06 12.75
CA ASP A 160 -6.51 2.25 11.73
C ASP A 160 -5.91 1.97 10.35
N ARG A 161 -6.33 0.82 9.77
CA ARG A 161 -5.80 0.19 8.56
C ARG A 161 -4.35 -0.24 8.65
N TYR A 162 -4.02 -1.36 8.03
CA TYR A 162 -2.64 -1.80 7.92
C TYR A 162 -2.44 -2.67 6.66
N TRP A 163 -1.71 -3.78 6.76
CA TRP A 163 -1.44 -4.68 5.64
C TRP A 163 -2.69 -5.12 4.87
N HIS A 164 -3.77 -5.52 5.57
CA HIS A 164 -4.94 -6.08 4.90
C HIS A 164 -5.63 -5.06 3.99
N SER A 165 -5.63 -3.77 4.34
CA SER A 165 -6.13 -2.71 3.46
C SER A 165 -5.30 -2.62 2.16
N THR A 166 -3.97 -2.68 2.26
CA THR A 166 -3.07 -2.68 1.09
C THR A 166 -3.24 -3.95 0.25
N ALA A 167 -3.33 -5.11 0.89
CA ALA A 167 -3.54 -6.40 0.23
C ALA A 167 -4.87 -6.49 -0.51
N ALA A 168 -5.96 -6.09 0.17
CA ALA A 168 -7.29 -6.08 -0.43
C ALA A 168 -7.36 -5.15 -1.65
N TYR A 169 -6.81 -3.93 -1.55
CA TYR A 169 -6.76 -2.99 -2.67
C TYR A 169 -5.93 -3.54 -3.84
N ALA A 170 -4.79 -4.16 -3.55
CA ALA A 170 -3.93 -4.73 -4.57
C ALA A 170 -4.59 -5.89 -5.32
N ILE A 171 -5.23 -6.81 -4.60
CA ILE A 171 -5.98 -7.92 -5.21
C ILE A 171 -7.13 -7.36 -6.05
N ALA A 172 -7.94 -6.46 -5.48
CA ALA A 172 -9.10 -5.88 -6.18
C ALA A 172 -8.70 -5.19 -7.49
N THR A 173 -7.62 -4.40 -7.49
CA THR A 173 -7.12 -3.73 -8.70
C THR A 173 -6.53 -4.70 -9.71
N ALA A 174 -5.86 -5.76 -9.26
CA ALA A 174 -5.28 -6.77 -10.14
C ALA A 174 -6.31 -7.65 -10.85
N VAL A 175 -7.42 -7.96 -10.18
CA VAL A 175 -8.48 -8.83 -10.72
C VAL A 175 -9.60 -8.04 -11.43
N GLY A 176 -9.46 -6.72 -11.50
CA GLY A 176 -10.46 -5.82 -12.08
C GLY A 176 -11.78 -5.78 -11.27
N GLY A 177 -11.71 -6.01 -9.96
CA GLY A 177 -12.85 -5.99 -9.05
C GLY A 177 -13.83 -7.16 -9.17
N ARG A 178 -13.51 -8.17 -9.98
CA ARG A 178 -14.35 -9.35 -10.21
C ARG A 178 -14.10 -10.43 -9.17
N VAL A 179 -15.16 -10.87 -8.49
CA VAL A 179 -15.09 -11.85 -7.39
C VAL A 179 -14.63 -13.21 -7.89
N GLU A 180 -15.06 -13.60 -9.09
CA GLU A 180 -14.70 -14.85 -9.75
C GLU A 180 -13.20 -14.96 -10.07
N ASN A 181 -12.49 -13.83 -10.12
CA ASN A 181 -11.06 -13.76 -10.42
C ASN A 181 -10.20 -13.66 -9.15
N LEU A 182 -10.80 -13.72 -7.95
CA LEU A 182 -10.05 -13.68 -6.71
C LEU A 182 -9.08 -14.87 -6.61
N PRO A 183 -7.90 -14.66 -6.00
CA PRO A 183 -7.03 -15.77 -5.67
C PRO A 183 -7.76 -16.85 -4.87
N LYS A 184 -7.37 -18.11 -5.09
CA LYS A 184 -7.98 -19.23 -4.37
C LYS A 184 -7.70 -19.09 -2.86
N PRO A 185 -8.61 -19.55 -1.98
CA PRO A 185 -8.32 -19.62 -0.55
C PRO A 185 -6.98 -20.32 -0.27
N GLY A 186 -6.19 -19.76 0.65
CA GLY A 186 -4.85 -20.26 0.97
C GLY A 186 -3.75 -19.89 -0.02
N SER A 187 -4.05 -19.09 -1.06
CA SER A 187 -3.04 -18.56 -1.97
C SER A 187 -2.03 -17.67 -1.24
N GLU A 188 -0.80 -17.65 -1.76
CA GLU A 188 0.32 -16.86 -1.25
C GLU A 188 0.02 -15.34 -1.11
N PHE A 189 -0.90 -14.81 -1.91
CA PHE A 189 -1.35 -13.41 -1.86
C PHE A 189 -2.06 -13.01 -0.56
N TYR A 190 -2.52 -13.99 0.21
CA TYR A 190 -3.16 -13.75 1.51
C TYR A 190 -2.18 -13.84 2.69
N LEU A 191 -0.92 -14.21 2.43
CA LEU A 191 0.08 -14.33 3.46
C LEU A 191 0.53 -12.95 3.96
N TRP A 192 0.86 -12.91 5.24
CA TRP A 192 1.47 -11.74 5.86
C TRP A 192 2.95 -11.68 5.44
N PRO A 193 3.52 -10.50 5.11
CA PRO A 193 4.94 -10.38 4.76
C PRO A 193 5.82 -10.77 5.95
N GLU A 194 6.81 -11.63 5.73
CA GLU A 194 7.63 -12.19 6.81
C GLU A 194 8.44 -11.14 7.58
N ASP A 195 8.78 -10.03 6.93
CA ASP A 195 9.57 -8.93 7.49
C ASP A 195 8.72 -7.74 7.99
N LEU A 196 7.38 -7.86 7.95
CA LEU A 196 6.47 -6.85 8.46
C LEU A 196 5.94 -7.24 9.83
N LEU A 197 6.01 -6.33 10.81
CA LEU A 197 5.51 -6.55 12.17
C LEU A 197 4.04 -6.97 12.15
N GLN A 198 3.74 -8.18 12.66
CA GLN A 198 2.39 -8.72 12.74
C GLN A 198 1.66 -8.25 14.02
N PRO A 199 0.39 -7.81 13.93
CA PRO A 199 -0.40 -7.45 15.11
C PRO A 199 -0.82 -8.69 15.91
N ASN A 200 -1.24 -8.49 17.17
CA ASN A 200 -1.82 -9.56 17.98
C ASN A 200 -3.25 -9.88 17.56
N LEU A 201 -3.99 -8.89 17.04
CA LEU A 201 -5.37 -9.04 16.63
C LEU A 201 -5.69 -8.14 15.43
N CYS A 202 -6.42 -8.68 14.46
CA CYS A 202 -7.02 -7.92 13.36
C CYS A 202 -8.55 -8.05 13.43
N CYS A 203 -9.25 -6.92 13.53
CA CYS A 203 -10.72 -6.85 13.53
C CYS A 203 -11.22 -6.15 12.27
N SER A 204 -12.22 -6.71 11.60
CA SER A 204 -12.89 -6.05 10.48
C SER A 204 -14.19 -5.38 10.94
N SER A 205 -14.26 -4.05 10.82
CA SER A 205 -15.50 -3.28 10.92
C SER A 205 -16.32 -3.52 9.66
N LEU A 206 -17.29 -4.42 9.77
CA LEU A 206 -18.35 -4.61 8.79
C LEU A 206 -19.59 -3.88 9.30
N SER A 207 -19.94 -2.75 8.71
CA SER A 207 -21.32 -2.28 8.78
C SER A 207 -22.13 -3.16 7.82
N VAL A 208 -23.04 -3.96 8.37
CA VAL A 208 -24.08 -4.60 7.57
C VAL A 208 -24.89 -3.47 6.96
N GLN A 209 -24.71 -3.20 5.67
CA GLN A 209 -25.69 -2.46 4.90
C GLN A 209 -26.98 -3.28 5.04
N LYS A 210 -27.93 -2.79 5.85
CA LYS A 210 -29.30 -3.31 5.80
C LYS A 210 -29.71 -3.13 4.34
N LYS A 211 -29.90 -4.25 3.64
CA LYS A 211 -30.66 -4.26 2.39
C LYS A 211 -32.09 -3.88 2.80
N ASP A 212 -32.46 -2.64 2.55
CA ASP A 212 -33.86 -2.26 2.43
C ASP A 212 -34.43 -2.85 1.13
#